data_AF-A0A9P9IBL2-F1
#
_entry.id   AF-A0A9P9IBL2-F1
#
_cell.length_a   1.000
_cell.length_b   1.000
_cell.length_c   1.000
_cell.angle_alpha   90.00
_cell.angle_beta   90.00
_cell.angle_gamma   90.00
#
_symmetry.space_group_name_H-M   'P 1'
#
loop_
_entity.id
_entity.type
_entity.pdbx_description
1 polymer ?
#
loop_
_entity_poly.entity_id
_entity_poly.type
_entity_poly.pdbx_seq_one_letter_code
_entity_poly.pdbx_strand_id
1 'polypeptide(L)'
;VFWLQETCPTVSVFWVHASNAERFRQAFASTAQEYQIPGYAGHKVDMPLLVKGWLEKQDHAEWLMAIDNADDTQLFSGQPVDTATSSIESKDERNLARYLPECAHGTILVTTRNKQVGVRLTKGRRPIEV
;
A
#
# COMPACT_ATOMS: atom_id res chain seq x y z
N VAL A 1 -2.31 -4.15 16.53
CA VAL A 1 -3.31 -4.50 15.50
C VAL A 1 -4.40 -5.40 16.06
N PHE A 2 -4.05 -6.52 16.73
CA PHE A 2 -5.03 -7.39 17.40
C PHE A 2 -6.00 -6.65 18.34
N TRP A 3 -5.47 -5.77 19.21
CA TRP A 3 -6.30 -4.95 20.10
C TRP A 3 -7.30 -4.05 19.37
N LEU A 4 -6.92 -3.48 18.21
CA LEU A 4 -7.81 -2.59 17.45
C LEU A 4 -9.02 -3.34 16.90
N GLN A 5 -8.83 -4.58 16.44
CA GLN A 5 -9.93 -5.43 15.97
C GLN A 5 -10.88 -5.80 17.11
N GLU A 6 -10.39 -5.95 18.34
CA GLU A 6 -11.21 -6.24 19.52
C GLU A 6 -11.99 -5.01 20.02
N THR A 7 -11.37 -3.82 20.02
CA THR A 7 -11.99 -2.62 20.58
C THR A 7 -12.81 -1.81 19.58
N CYS A 8 -12.47 -1.90 18.29
CA CYS A 8 -13.12 -1.18 17.22
C CYS A 8 -13.48 -2.14 16.07
N PRO A 9 -14.47 -3.04 16.26
CA PRO A 9 -14.82 -4.06 15.27
C PRO A 9 -15.36 -3.48 13.94
N THR A 10 -15.72 -2.20 13.94
CA THR A 10 -16.14 -1.46 12.74
C THR A 10 -14.96 -1.01 11.87
N VAL A 11 -13.73 -1.07 12.37
CA VAL A 11 -12.52 -0.69 11.63
C VAL A 11 -11.95 -1.91 10.92
N SER A 12 -11.92 -1.86 9.59
CA SER A 12 -11.30 -2.91 8.79
C SER A 12 -9.78 -2.79 8.85
N VAL A 13 -9.09 -3.93 8.97
CA VAL A 13 -7.63 -3.99 8.98
C VAL A 13 -7.13 -4.76 7.76
N PHE A 14 -6.26 -4.13 6.98
CA PHE A 14 -5.62 -4.71 5.81
C PHE A 14 -4.12 -4.91 6.09
N TRP A 15 -3.65 -6.15 5.97
CA TRP A 15 -2.22 -6.46 6.15
C TRP A 15 -1.52 -6.62 4.81
N VAL A 16 -0.47 -5.84 4.58
CA VAL A 16 0.28 -5.81 3.32
C VAL A 16 1.74 -6.12 3.61
N HIS A 17 2.23 -7.26 3.14
CA HIS A 17 3.65 -7.61 3.27
C HIS A 17 4.44 -7.02 2.09
N ALA A 18 5.30 -6.05 2.37
CA ALA A 18 5.95 -5.21 1.37
C ALA A 18 7.45 -5.48 1.18
N SER A 19 7.91 -6.69 1.48
CA SER A 19 9.32 -7.08 1.25
C SER A 19 9.75 -7.08 -0.21
N ASN A 20 8.79 -7.18 -1.14
CA ASN A 20 9.00 -7.06 -2.58
C ASN A 20 7.67 -6.68 -3.28
N ALA A 21 7.75 -6.28 -4.55
CA ALA A 21 6.60 -5.85 -5.33
C ALA A 21 5.55 -6.94 -5.55
N GLU A 22 5.97 -8.20 -5.67
CA GLU A 22 5.05 -9.33 -5.90
C GLU A 22 4.15 -9.55 -4.70
N ARG A 23 4.72 -9.63 -3.49
CA ARG A 23 3.95 -9.79 -2.24
C ARG A 23 3.01 -8.62 -1.98
N PHE A 24 3.46 -7.40 -2.28
CA PHE A 24 2.60 -6.21 -2.22
C PHE A 24 1.39 -6.36 -3.14
N ARG A 25 1.61 -6.69 -4.42
CA ARG A 25 0.54 -6.86 -5.41
C ARG A 25 -0.39 -8.02 -5.05
N GLN A 26 0.17 -9.11 -4.53
CA GLN A 26 -0.60 -10.25 -4.06
C GLN A 26 -1.53 -9.87 -2.90
N ALA A 27 -1.06 -9.10 -1.92
CA ALA A 27 -1.90 -8.65 -0.81
C ALA A 27 -3.09 -7.80 -1.28
N PHE A 28 -2.87 -6.92 -2.25
CA PHE A 28 -3.94 -6.13 -2.88
C PHE A 28 -4.91 -7.01 -3.68
N ALA A 29 -4.42 -7.98 -4.45
CA ALA A 29 -5.28 -8.92 -5.18
C ALA A 29 -6.13 -9.79 -4.23
N SER A 30 -5.54 -10.30 -3.15
CA SER A 30 -6.25 -11.03 -2.11
C SER A 30 -7.33 -10.17 -1.45
N THR A 31 -7.02 -8.92 -1.13
CA THR A 31 -7.99 -7.96 -0.59
C THR A 31 -9.16 -7.75 -1.57
N ALA A 32 -8.88 -7.51 -2.85
CA ALA A 32 -9.90 -7.31 -3.86
C ALA A 32 -10.86 -8.50 -3.98
N GLN A 33 -10.31 -9.71 -3.91
CA GLN A 33 -11.08 -10.94 -3.95
C GLN A 33 -11.89 -11.16 -2.66
N GLU A 34 -11.28 -11.00 -1.48
CA GLU A 34 -11.94 -11.22 -0.19
C GLU A 34 -13.14 -10.29 -0.01
N TYR A 35 -12.98 -9.01 -0.35
CA TYR A 35 -14.03 -7.99 -0.23
C TYR A 35 -14.93 -7.89 -1.47
N GLN A 36 -14.73 -8.77 -2.47
CA GLN A 36 -15.50 -8.80 -3.72
C GLN A 36 -15.60 -7.42 -4.39
N ILE A 37 -14.48 -6.69 -4.44
CA ILE A 37 -14.44 -5.30 -4.91
C ILE A 37 -14.93 -5.24 -6.37
N PRO A 38 -15.96 -4.44 -6.70
CA PRO A 38 -16.49 -4.37 -8.05
C PRO A 38 -15.40 -4.16 -9.11
N GLY A 39 -15.29 -5.10 -10.07
CA GLY A 39 -14.26 -5.08 -11.11
C GLY A 39 -13.04 -5.98 -10.85
N TYR A 40 -12.93 -6.64 -9.69
CA TYR A 40 -11.77 -7.51 -9.37
C TYR A 40 -11.57 -8.66 -10.37
N ALA A 41 -12.66 -9.18 -10.96
CA ALA A 41 -12.62 -10.27 -11.94
C ALA A 41 -12.40 -9.80 -13.39
N GLY A 42 -12.20 -8.48 -13.61
CA GLY A 42 -11.99 -7.92 -14.93
C GLY A 42 -10.63 -8.34 -15.53
N HIS A 43 -10.62 -8.59 -16.84
CA HIS A 43 -9.36 -8.83 -17.55
C HIS A 43 -8.53 -7.54 -17.62
N LYS A 44 -7.21 -7.63 -17.35
CA LYS A 44 -6.23 -6.51 -17.38
C LYS A 44 -6.48 -5.37 -16.38
N VAL A 45 -7.12 -5.65 -15.24
CA VAL A 45 -7.29 -4.63 -14.20
C VAL A 45 -6.02 -4.52 -13.35
N ASP A 46 -5.52 -3.29 -13.13
CA ASP A 46 -4.45 -3.02 -12.16
C ASP A 46 -5.05 -3.13 -10.74
N MET A 47 -4.94 -4.31 -10.14
CA MET A 47 -5.50 -4.63 -8.81
C MET A 47 -5.10 -3.60 -7.74
N PRO A 48 -3.81 -3.23 -7.59
CA PRO A 48 -3.40 -2.15 -6.72
C PRO A 48 -4.21 -0.85 -6.84
N LEU A 49 -4.45 -0.37 -8.07
CA LEU A 49 -5.26 0.85 -8.29
C LEU A 49 -6.73 0.63 -7.96
N LEU A 50 -7.27 -0.55 -8.25
CA LEU A 50 -8.66 -0.88 -7.95
C LEU A 50 -8.93 -0.82 -6.43
N VAL A 51 -8.09 -1.47 -5.62
CA VAL A 51 -8.24 -1.44 -4.17
C VAL A 51 -8.01 -0.05 -3.61
N LYS A 52 -7.01 0.69 -4.14
CA LYS A 52 -6.78 2.09 -3.74
C LYS A 52 -8.05 2.92 -3.93
N GLY A 53 -8.61 2.91 -5.14
CA GLY A 53 -9.81 3.68 -5.46
C GLY A 53 -11.04 3.22 -4.68
N TRP A 54 -11.11 1.94 -4.29
CA TRP A 54 -12.14 1.44 -3.39
C TRP A 54 -11.96 1.99 -1.97
N LEU A 55 -10.77 1.88 -1.37
CA LEU A 55 -10.48 2.39 -0.03
C LEU A 55 -10.66 3.91 0.12
N GLU A 56 -10.46 4.68 -0.96
CA GLU A 56 -10.58 6.14 -0.96
C GLU A 56 -12.02 6.66 -1.02
N LYS A 57 -13.04 5.86 -1.35
CA LYS A 57 -14.42 6.37 -1.41
C LYS A 57 -14.94 6.71 -0.01
N GLN A 58 -15.65 7.84 0.10
CA GLN A 58 -16.10 8.41 1.38
C GLN A 58 -17.20 7.61 2.07
N ASP A 59 -17.88 6.71 1.35
CA ASP A 59 -18.94 5.86 1.89
C ASP A 59 -18.40 4.61 2.60
N HIS A 60 -17.08 4.38 2.58
CA HIS A 60 -16.46 3.27 3.29
C HIS A 60 -16.18 3.59 4.76
N ALA A 61 -16.35 2.56 5.59
CA ALA A 61 -15.98 2.60 7.00
C ALA A 61 -14.48 2.89 7.18
N GLU A 62 -14.13 3.38 8.37
CA GLU A 62 -12.74 3.61 8.74
C GLU A 62 -11.91 2.34 8.58
N TRP A 63 -10.65 2.51 8.17
CA TRP A 63 -9.75 1.40 7.96
C TRP A 63 -8.31 1.71 8.36
N LEU A 64 -7.58 0.65 8.69
CA LEU A 64 -6.14 0.65 8.92
C LEU A 64 -5.45 -0.28 7.93
N MET A 65 -4.46 0.23 7.20
CA MET A 65 -3.54 -0.60 6.40
C MET A 65 -2.20 -0.71 7.12
N ALA A 66 -1.81 -1.93 7.50
CA ALA A 66 -0.49 -2.22 8.05
C ALA A 66 0.43 -2.72 6.93
N ILE A 67 1.39 -1.89 6.54
CA ILE A 67 2.43 -2.22 5.56
C ILE A 67 3.64 -2.73 6.33
N ASP A 68 3.83 -4.03 6.29
CA ASP A 68 4.86 -4.72 7.04
C ASP A 68 6.10 -4.99 6.19
N ASN A 69 7.28 -4.87 6.81
CA ASN A 69 8.58 -5.23 6.22
C ASN A 69 8.93 -4.43 4.94
N ALA A 70 8.61 -3.13 4.92
CA ALA A 70 8.88 -2.21 3.82
C ALA A 70 10.36 -1.75 3.81
N ASP A 71 11.29 -2.68 3.54
CA ASP A 71 12.73 -2.42 3.69
C ASP A 71 13.42 -1.92 2.41
N ASP A 72 12.84 -2.22 1.24
CA ASP A 72 13.43 -1.90 -0.07
C ASP A 72 13.13 -0.46 -0.49
N THR A 73 14.16 0.39 -0.49
CA THR A 73 14.04 1.79 -0.91
C THR A 73 13.69 1.93 -2.39
N GLN A 74 14.05 0.99 -3.26
CA GLN A 74 13.77 1.11 -4.70
C GLN A 74 12.28 1.01 -5.01
N LEU A 75 11.54 0.23 -4.21
CA LEU A 75 10.09 0.07 -4.38
C LEU A 75 9.29 1.33 -4.05
N PHE A 76 9.85 2.23 -3.24
CA PHE A 76 9.17 3.43 -2.74
C PHE A 76 9.88 4.75 -3.09
N SER A 77 11.03 4.69 -3.78
CA SER A 77 11.83 5.88 -4.06
C SER A 77 11.42 6.61 -5.34
N GLY A 78 10.68 5.98 -6.27
CA GLY A 78 10.30 6.61 -7.54
C GLY A 78 11.50 7.13 -8.37
N GLN A 79 12.73 6.78 -7.98
CA GLN A 79 13.93 7.22 -8.69
C GLN A 79 14.14 6.37 -9.94
N PRO A 80 14.60 6.99 -11.04
CA PRO A 80 15.00 6.24 -12.21
C PRO A 80 16.20 5.36 -11.84
N VAL A 81 16.04 4.04 -11.93
CA VAL A 81 17.19 3.15 -12.10
C VAL A 81 17.79 3.52 -13.46
N ASP A 82 19.09 3.81 -13.52
CA ASP A 82 19.86 4.17 -14.72
C ASP A 82 19.96 3.02 -15.75
N THR A 83 18.82 2.44 -16.11
CA THR A 83 18.67 1.54 -17.25
C THR A 83 17.99 2.35 -18.34
N ALA A 84 18.82 2.80 -19.29
CA ALA A 84 18.48 3.63 -20.45
C ALA A 84 17.47 2.98 -21.44
N THR A 85 16.72 1.97 -21.01
CA THR A 85 15.82 1.14 -21.81
C THR A 85 14.40 1.06 -21.26
N SER A 86 14.10 1.67 -20.11
CA SER A 86 12.76 1.61 -19.52
C SER A 86 11.92 2.85 -19.86
N SER A 87 10.88 2.66 -20.69
CA SER A 87 9.87 3.66 -21.02
C SER A 87 9.25 4.27 -19.75
N ILE A 88 8.81 5.52 -19.83
CA ILE A 88 8.21 6.28 -18.70
C ILE A 88 7.08 5.49 -18.02
N GLU A 89 6.30 4.74 -18.80
CA GLU A 89 5.21 3.87 -18.31
C GLU A 89 5.70 2.76 -17.36
N SER A 90 6.84 2.12 -17.67
CA SER A 90 7.40 1.04 -16.84
C SER A 90 8.11 1.53 -15.56
N LYS A 91 8.40 2.84 -15.45
CA LYS A 91 9.01 3.43 -14.25
C LYS A 91 7.96 3.71 -13.17
N ASP A 92 6.76 4.12 -13.59
CA ASP A 92 5.69 4.46 -12.66
C ASP A 92 5.04 3.20 -12.05
N GLU A 93 4.91 2.10 -12.80
CA GLU A 93 4.44 0.81 -12.27
C GLU A 93 5.33 0.20 -11.19
N ARG A 94 6.61 0.60 -11.13
CA ARG A 94 7.57 0.08 -10.14
C ARG A 94 7.48 0.81 -8.81
N ASN A 95 6.95 2.02 -8.77
CA ASN A 95 6.82 2.78 -7.53
C ASN A 95 5.54 2.40 -6.79
N LEU A 96 5.66 1.55 -5.78
CA LEU A 96 4.53 1.06 -5.00
C LEU A 96 3.86 2.15 -4.16
N ALA A 97 4.57 3.24 -3.87
CA ALA A 97 4.01 4.35 -3.09
C ALA A 97 2.77 4.98 -3.73
N ARG A 98 2.63 4.91 -5.07
CA ARG A 98 1.48 5.47 -5.80
C ARG A 98 0.17 4.72 -5.51
N TYR A 99 0.27 3.46 -5.09
CA TYR A 99 -0.85 2.59 -4.78
C TYR A 99 -1.35 2.75 -3.34
N LEU A 100 -0.67 3.57 -2.53
CA LEU A 100 -1.11 3.85 -1.18
C LEU A 100 -2.33 4.79 -1.23
N PRO A 101 -3.44 4.45 -0.54
CA PRO A 101 -4.61 5.31 -0.48
C PRO A 101 -4.33 6.61 0.27
N GLU A 102 -4.90 7.71 -0.22
CA GLU A 102 -4.84 9.02 0.42
C GLU A 102 -6.26 9.53 0.69
N CYS A 103 -6.82 9.20 1.86
CA CYS A 103 -8.13 9.67 2.30
C CYS A 103 -8.15 9.99 3.80
N ALA A 104 -9.17 10.72 4.25
CA ALA A 104 -9.27 11.18 5.65
C ALA A 104 -9.71 10.08 6.62
N HIS A 105 -10.45 9.07 6.14
CA HIS A 105 -10.99 7.94 6.91
C HIS A 105 -10.06 6.71 6.91
N GLY A 106 -8.87 6.83 6.33
CA GLY A 106 -7.88 5.77 6.26
C GLY A 106 -6.61 6.10 7.03
N THR A 107 -6.07 5.11 7.74
CA THR A 107 -4.75 5.21 8.37
C THR A 107 -3.80 4.17 7.79
N ILE A 108 -2.54 4.56 7.56
CA ILE A 108 -1.48 3.65 7.13
C ILE A 108 -0.42 3.57 8.23
N LEU A 109 -0.14 2.36 8.70
CA LEU A 109 0.99 2.05 9.57
C LEU A 109 2.07 1.35 8.74
N VAL A 110 3.31 1.86 8.77
CA VAL A 110 4.44 1.26 8.07
C VAL A 110 5.44 0.73 9.09
N THR A 111 5.87 -0.52 8.94
CA THR A 111 7.03 -1.08 9.63
C THR A 111 8.18 -1.26 8.64
N THR A 112 9.37 -0.86 9.05
CA THR A 112 10.57 -0.94 8.21
C THR A 112 11.80 -0.94 9.10
N ARG A 113 12.82 -1.69 8.72
CA ARG A 113 14.17 -1.60 9.29
C ARG A 113 15.00 -0.50 8.61
N ASN A 114 14.46 0.12 7.58
CA ASN A 114 15.12 1.15 6.80
C ASN A 114 14.53 2.54 7.10
N LYS A 115 15.26 3.34 7.88
CA LYS A 115 14.87 4.71 8.24
C LYS A 115 14.58 5.60 7.04
N GLN A 116 15.29 5.43 5.92
CA GLN A 116 15.06 6.23 4.71
C GLN A 116 13.67 5.94 4.11
N VAL A 117 13.26 4.68 4.10
CA VAL A 117 11.90 4.28 3.67
C VAL A 117 10.86 4.90 4.60
N GLY A 118 11.08 4.82 5.92
CA GLY A 118 10.17 5.39 6.92
C GLY A 118 9.94 6.90 6.72
N VAL A 119 11.01 7.68 6.54
CA VAL A 119 10.91 9.14 6.31
C VAL A 119 10.20 9.44 4.99
N ARG A 120 10.48 8.65 3.92
CA ARG A 120 9.87 8.84 2.60
C ARG A 120 8.36 8.59 2.62
N LEU A 121 7.94 7.46 3.18
CA LEU A 121 6.53 7.05 3.20
C LEU A 121 5.67 7.91 4.13
N THR A 122 6.26 8.48 5.17
CA THR A 122 5.55 9.36 6.11
C THR A 122 5.55 10.83 5.67
N LYS A 123 5.86 11.11 4.39
CA LYS A 123 5.92 12.46 3.81
C LYS A 123 6.82 13.40 4.64
N GLY A 124 7.95 12.88 5.13
CA GLY A 124 8.94 13.64 5.90
C GLY A 124 8.70 13.70 7.41
N ARG A 125 7.67 13.03 7.94
CA ARG A 125 7.51 12.90 9.41
C ARG A 125 8.61 12.02 9.99
N ARG A 126 8.91 12.22 11.27
CA ARG A 126 9.91 11.41 11.98
C ARG A 126 9.30 10.04 12.30
N PRO A 127 9.91 8.93 11.84
CA PRO A 127 9.52 7.59 12.27
C PRO A 127 9.73 7.44 13.78
N ILE A 128 8.96 6.54 14.39
CA ILE A 128 9.22 6.08 15.75
C ILE A 128 10.32 5.02 15.67
N GLU A 129 11.44 5.27 16.34
CA GLU A 129 12.52 4.30 16.51
C GLU A 129 12.22 3.48 17.78
N VAL A 130 12.28 2.16 17.67
CA VAL A 130 11.91 1.21 18.73
C VAL A 130 13.07 0.26 19.00
#